data_AF-A0A7S3MTT8-F1
#
_entry.id   AF-A0A7S3MTT8-F1
#
_cell.length_a   1.000
_cell.length_b   1.000
_cell.length_c   1.000
_cell.angle_alpha   90.00
_cell.angle_beta   90.00
_cell.angle_gamma   90.00
#
_symmetry.space_group_name_H-M   'P 1'
#
loop_
_entity.id
_entity.type
_entity.pdbx_description
1 polymer ?
#
loop_
_entity_poly.entity_id
_entity_poly.type
_entity_poly.pdbx_seq_one_letter_code
_entity_poly.pdbx_strand_id
1 'polypeptide(L)'
;NNLHPTISDERREYLEKECGLTPYQPHAPPNWADPDHPSYHLFSAAILGASFAGRWYAPKIGVTRMPFTASILLVPIFYLLAINHKEKRFAYSAEGRRSLDQNLEFYPITRRAFNKAKAIREQELQ
;
A
#
# COMPACT_ATOMS: atom_id res chain seq x y z
N ASN A 1 -15.45 -2.39 13.18
CA ASN A 1 -16.47 -1.36 13.45
C ASN A 1 -16.45 -0.32 12.34
N ASN A 2 -17.43 -0.39 11.44
CA ASN A 2 -17.64 0.63 10.42
C ASN A 2 -18.31 1.83 11.10
N LEU A 3 -17.68 3.00 11.02
CA LEU A 3 -18.16 4.26 11.64
C LEU A 3 -19.40 4.86 10.93
N HIS A 4 -19.95 4.17 9.94
CA HIS A 4 -21.15 4.58 9.23
C HIS A 4 -22.25 3.54 9.47
N PRO A 5 -23.51 3.98 9.68
CA PRO A 5 -24.62 3.06 9.68
C PRO A 5 -24.62 2.27 8.36
N THR A 6 -24.82 0.96 8.45
CA THR A 6 -24.93 0.10 7.27
C THR A 6 -26.06 0.65 6.40
N ILE A 7 -25.74 1.04 5.16
CA ILE A 7 -26.73 1.50 4.19
C ILE A 7 -27.76 0.38 3.97
N SER A 8 -29.04 0.71 4.05
CA SER A 8 -30.14 -0.22 3.73
C SER A 8 -30.11 -0.59 2.24
N ASP A 9 -30.57 -1.79 1.91
CA ASP A 9 -30.53 -2.29 0.53
C ASP A 9 -31.36 -1.41 -0.42
N GLU A 10 -32.50 -0.89 0.04
CA GLU A 10 -33.33 0.09 -0.70
C GLU A 10 -32.53 1.35 -1.08
N ARG A 11 -31.69 1.84 -0.16
CA ARG A 11 -30.89 3.04 -0.41
C ARG A 11 -29.69 2.75 -1.30
N ARG A 12 -29.13 1.52 -1.27
CA ARG A 12 -28.11 1.09 -2.22
C ARG A 12 -28.68 1.04 -3.65
N GLU A 13 -29.87 0.47 -3.81
CA GLU A 13 -30.54 0.37 -5.12
C GLU A 13 -30.91 1.75 -5.69
N TYR A 14 -31.41 2.66 -4.85
CA TYR A 14 -31.67 4.05 -5.27
C TYR A 14 -30.39 4.76 -5.73
N LEU A 15 -29.29 4.64 -4.98
CA LEU A 15 -28.02 5.27 -5.34
C LEU A 15 -27.45 4.71 -6.66
N GLU A 16 -27.58 3.40 -6.89
CA GLU A 16 -27.10 2.76 -8.12
C GLU A 16 -27.98 3.10 -9.34
N LYS A 17 -29.31 3.03 -9.22
CA LYS A 17 -30.23 3.18 -10.36
C LYS A 17 -30.59 4.63 -10.67
N GLU A 18 -30.89 5.43 -9.65
CA GLU A 18 -31.37 6.82 -9.82
C GLU A 18 -30.22 7.83 -9.82
N CYS A 19 -29.17 7.58 -9.02
CA CYS A 19 -28.01 8.49 -8.95
C CYS A 19 -26.80 8.02 -9.78
N GLY A 20 -26.84 6.80 -10.34
CA GLY A 20 -25.72 6.23 -11.11
C GLY A 20 -24.44 6.02 -10.31
N LEU A 21 -24.53 6.02 -8.97
CA LEU A 21 -23.39 5.88 -8.08
C LEU A 21 -23.00 4.41 -7.98
N THR A 22 -21.84 4.06 -8.51
CA THR A 22 -21.25 2.74 -8.34
C THR A 22 -20.38 2.69 -7.08
N PRO A 23 -20.29 1.53 -6.41
CA PRO A 23 -19.34 1.35 -5.32
C PRO A 23 -17.93 1.70 -5.79
N TYR A 24 -17.26 2.59 -5.06
CA TYR A 24 -15.89 2.95 -5.35
C TYR A 24 -15.03 1.68 -5.33
N GLN A 25 -14.38 1.39 -6.46
CA GLN A 25 -13.37 0.34 -6.52
C GLN A 25 -12.01 0.95 -6.20
N PRO A 26 -11.33 0.49 -5.14
CA PRO A 26 -9.96 0.83 -4.88
C PRO A 26 -9.08 0.63 -6.12
N HIS A 27 -8.46 1.71 -6.59
CA HIS A 27 -7.42 1.57 -7.61
C HIS A 27 -6.13 1.10 -6.91
N ALA A 28 -5.84 -0.20 -7.01
CA ALA A 28 -4.57 -0.73 -6.55
C ALA A 28 -3.43 -0.25 -7.47
N PRO A 29 -2.21 0.00 -6.95
CA PRO A 29 -1.06 0.20 -7.81
C PRO A 29 -0.87 -1.04 -8.70
N PRO A 30 -0.41 -0.87 -9.94
CA PRO A 30 -0.08 -2.03 -10.78
C PRO A 30 1.03 -2.84 -10.12
N ASN A 31 0.99 -4.17 -10.27
CA ASN A 31 1.87 -5.09 -9.53
C ASN A 31 3.39 -4.80 -9.68
N TRP A 32 3.83 -4.22 -10.79
CA TRP A 32 5.23 -3.84 -11.01
C TRP A 32 5.65 -2.57 -10.24
N ALA A 33 4.68 -1.81 -9.72
CA ALA A 33 4.85 -0.65 -8.86
C ALA A 33 4.52 -0.97 -7.38
N ASP A 34 4.04 -2.18 -7.10
CA ASP A 34 3.72 -2.63 -5.74
C ASP A 34 4.92 -3.35 -5.11
N PRO A 35 5.63 -2.72 -4.15
CA PRO A 35 6.79 -3.31 -3.49
C PRO A 35 6.50 -4.53 -2.61
N ASP A 36 5.23 -4.89 -2.41
CA ASP A 36 4.82 -6.14 -1.75
C ASP A 36 4.56 -7.28 -2.75
N HIS A 37 4.53 -6.98 -4.05
CA HIS A 37 4.36 -7.98 -5.11
C HIS A 37 5.72 -8.40 -5.73
N PRO A 38 5.98 -9.71 -5.97
CA PRO A 38 7.25 -10.20 -6.53
C PRO A 38 7.68 -9.53 -7.84
N SER A 39 6.72 -9.12 -8.67
CA SER A 39 7.00 -8.43 -9.93
C SER A 39 7.71 -7.08 -9.74
N TYR A 40 7.54 -6.39 -8.62
CA TYR A 40 8.26 -5.14 -8.36
C TYR A 40 9.78 -5.37 -8.25
N HIS A 41 10.19 -6.43 -7.56
CA HIS A 41 11.62 -6.78 -7.42
C HIS A 41 12.22 -7.16 -8.78
N LEU A 42 11.49 -7.97 -9.56
CA LEU A 42 11.91 -8.35 -10.91
C LEU A 42 12.01 -7.14 -11.83
N PHE A 43 11.02 -6.24 -11.79
CA PHE A 43 10.99 -5.04 -12.60
C PHE A 43 12.14 -4.07 -12.24
N SER A 44 12.39 -3.87 -10.94
CA SER A 44 13.52 -3.07 -10.45
C SER A 44 14.87 -3.64 -10.88
N ALA A 45 15.04 -4.97 -10.77
CA ALA A 45 16.24 -5.65 -11.23
C ALA A 45 16.42 -5.55 -12.76
N ALA A 46 15.33 -5.65 -13.53
CA ALA A 46 15.35 -5.48 -14.98
C ALA A 46 15.79 -4.07 -15.40
N ILE A 47 15.26 -3.02 -14.77
CA ILE A 47 15.68 -1.64 -15.02
C ILE A 47 17.16 -1.46 -14.69
N LEU A 48 17.63 -2.02 -13.57
CA LEU A 48 19.02 -1.91 -13.16
C LEU A 48 19.95 -2.61 -14.17
N GLY A 49 19.60 -3.83 -14.59
CA GLY A 49 20.33 -4.57 -15.61
C GLY A 49 20.36 -3.84 -16.96
N ALA A 50 19.21 -3.33 -17.41
CA ALA A 50 19.11 -2.53 -18.62
C ALA A 50 19.95 -1.24 -18.54
N SER A 51 20.04 -0.64 -17.35
CA SER A 51 20.86 0.55 -17.13
C SER A 51 22.36 0.25 -17.24
N PHE A 52 22.84 -0.87 -16.69
CA PHE A 52 24.23 -1.29 -16.86
C PHE A 52 24.56 -1.61 -18.33
N ALA A 53 23.68 -2.36 -19.00
CA ALA A 53 23.85 -2.70 -20.42
C ALA A 53 23.85 -1.43 -21.31
N GLY A 54 22.89 -0.54 -21.09
CA GLY A 54 22.79 0.75 -21.78
C GLY A 54 24.02 1.62 -21.56
N ARG A 55 24.53 1.70 -20.32
CA ARG A 55 25.76 2.43 -20.01
C ARG A 55 26.99 1.88 -20.73
N TRP A 56 27.09 0.55 -20.86
CA TRP A 56 28.19 -0.12 -21.57
C TRP A 56 28.11 0.08 -23.09
N TYR A 57 26.90 0.10 -23.64
CA TYR A 57 26.66 0.25 -25.08
C TYR A 57 26.71 1.71 -25.56
N ALA A 58 26.25 2.66 -24.73
CA ALA A 58 26.20 4.10 -25.04
C ALA A 58 27.46 4.68 -25.73
N PRO A 59 28.70 4.47 -25.24
CA PRO A 59 29.88 5.03 -25.90
C PRO A 59 30.14 4.45 -27.29
N LYS A 60 29.66 3.24 -27.59
CA LYS A 60 29.84 2.59 -28.90
C LYS A 60 29.01 3.25 -30.00
N ILE A 61 27.94 3.95 -29.62
CA ILE A 61 27.05 4.68 -30.53
C ILE A 61 27.14 6.20 -30.35
N GLY A 62 28.14 6.69 -29.62
CA GLY A 62 28.40 8.12 -29.46
C GLY A 62 27.40 8.87 -28.58
N VAL A 63 26.61 8.19 -27.74
CA VAL A 63 25.65 8.84 -26.83
C VAL A 63 26.17 8.94 -25.40
N THR A 64 25.59 9.85 -24.62
CA THR A 64 25.98 10.07 -23.22
C THR A 64 25.61 8.90 -22.30
N ARG A 65 26.44 8.68 -21.27
CA ARG A 65 26.24 7.67 -20.21
C ARG A 65 25.47 8.20 -19.00
N MET A 66 25.19 9.52 -18.95
CA MET A 66 24.63 10.17 -17.77
C MET A 66 23.27 9.60 -17.35
N PRO A 67 22.27 9.40 -18.24
CA PRO A 67 20.96 8.89 -17.85
C PRO A 67 21.04 7.51 -17.20
N PHE A 68 21.85 6.61 -17.78
CA PHE A 68 22.06 5.27 -17.23
C PHE A 68 22.75 5.29 -15.88
N THR A 69 23.71 6.21 -15.68
CA THR A 69 24.40 6.38 -14.40
C THR A 69 23.45 6.88 -13.32
N ALA A 70 22.56 7.82 -13.66
CA ALA A 70 21.51 8.28 -12.75
C ALA A 70 20.58 7.12 -12.36
N SER A 71 20.12 6.31 -13.32
CA SER A 71 19.28 5.14 -13.03
C SER A 71 19.99 4.11 -12.13
N ILE A 72 21.27 3.83 -12.36
CA ILE A 72 22.07 2.90 -11.53
C ILE A 72 22.13 3.35 -10.06
N LEU A 73 22.16 4.67 -9.80
CA LEU A 73 22.19 5.20 -8.45
C LEU A 73 20.78 5.30 -7.84
N LEU A 74 19.81 5.82 -8.60
CA LEU A 74 18.48 6.13 -8.09
C LEU A 74 17.64 4.87 -7.88
N VAL A 75 17.70 3.87 -8.76
CA VAL A 75 16.87 2.67 -8.65
C VAL A 75 17.11 1.93 -7.33
N PRO A 76 18.36 1.63 -6.90
CA PRO A 76 18.60 1.01 -5.60
C PRO A 76 18.16 1.87 -4.41
N ILE A 77 18.37 3.19 -4.48
CA ILE A 77 17.97 4.13 -3.42
C ILE A 77 16.45 4.10 -3.25
N PHE A 78 15.69 4.27 -4.34
CA PHE A 78 14.23 4.24 -4.28
C PHE A 78 13.67 2.86 -3.95
N TYR A 79 14.34 1.79 -4.37
CA TYR A 79 13.99 0.43 -3.98
C TYR A 79 14.10 0.23 -2.46
N LEU A 80 15.21 0.68 -1.86
CA LEU A 80 15.40 0.60 -0.41
C LEU A 80 14.39 1.46 0.35
N LEU A 81 14.09 2.67 -0.16
CA LEU A 81 13.07 3.54 0.41
C LEU A 81 11.68 2.90 0.33
N ALA A 82 11.32 2.30 -0.81
CA ALA A 82 10.02 1.68 -1.01
C ALA A 82 9.81 0.45 -0.11
N ILE A 83 10.84 -0.39 0.06
CA ILE A 83 10.73 -1.59 0.92
C ILE A 83 10.73 -1.21 2.40
N ASN A 84 11.57 -0.25 2.81
CA ASN A 84 11.72 0.14 4.21
C ASN A 84 10.79 1.27 4.63
N HIS A 85 9.88 1.72 3.76
CA HIS A 85 8.93 2.77 4.11
C HIS A 85 8.05 2.27 5.26
N LYS A 86 8.25 2.83 6.46
CA LYS A 86 7.51 2.45 7.68
C LYS A 86 6.01 2.67 7.54
N GLU A 87 5.60 3.56 6.64
CA GLU A 87 4.20 3.82 6.29
C GLU A 87 3.51 2.64 5.62
N LYS A 88 4.21 1.62 5.09
CA LYS A 88 3.57 0.34 4.70
C LYS A 88 2.78 -0.32 5.84
N ARG A 89 3.09 0.01 7.09
CA ARG A 89 2.35 -0.48 8.28
C ARG A 89 1.02 0.24 8.47
N PHE A 90 0.88 1.43 7.91
CA PHE A 90 -0.30 2.26 7.97
C PHE A 90 -0.90 2.31 6.58
N ALA A 91 -1.98 1.57 6.34
CA ALA A 91 -2.71 1.63 5.08
C ALA A 91 -3.25 3.06 4.86
N TYR A 92 -2.48 3.90 4.15
CA TYR A 92 -2.91 5.21 3.67
C TYR A 92 -3.47 5.14 2.24
N SER A 93 -3.40 3.96 1.60
CA SER A 93 -4.03 3.65 0.32
C SER A 93 -5.41 3.01 0.52
N ALA A 94 -6.13 2.76 -0.58
CA ALA A 94 -7.47 2.15 -0.59
C ALA A 94 -7.46 0.64 -0.25
N GLU A 95 -6.67 0.20 0.72
CA GLU A 95 -6.84 -1.12 1.33
C GLU A 95 -8.13 -1.15 2.14
N GLY A 96 -8.76 -2.34 2.23
CA GLY A 96 -9.92 -2.54 3.09
C GLY A 96 -9.63 -2.08 4.52
N ARG A 97 -10.53 -1.28 5.09
CA ARG A 97 -10.37 -0.72 6.44
C ARG A 97 -10.14 -1.85 7.45
N ARG A 98 -8.94 -1.90 8.04
CA ARG A 98 -8.55 -2.93 9.01
C ARG A 98 -9.53 -2.95 10.20
N SER A 99 -9.84 -4.16 10.68
CA SER A 99 -10.69 -4.33 11.86
C SER A 99 -10.01 -3.77 13.11
N LEU A 100 -10.78 -3.53 14.17
CA LEU A 100 -10.23 -3.05 15.44
C LEU A 100 -9.17 -4.04 15.96
N ASP A 101 -9.44 -5.35 15.89
CA ASP A 101 -8.52 -6.39 16.34
C ASP A 101 -7.22 -6.40 15.53
N GLN A 102 -7.30 -6.26 14.20
CA GLN A 102 -6.13 -6.12 13.34
C GLN A 102 -5.30 -4.88 13.72
N ASN A 103 -5.94 -3.74 14.01
CA ASN A 103 -5.21 -2.54 14.44
C ASN A 103 -4.57 -2.71 15.82
N LEU A 104 -5.23 -3.41 16.76
CA LEU A 104 -4.69 -3.68 18.09
C LEU A 104 -3.51 -4.66 18.07
N GLU A 105 -3.39 -5.52 17.05
CA GLU A 105 -2.19 -6.37 16.88
C GLU A 105 -0.91 -5.56 16.62
N PHE A 106 -1.02 -4.42 15.92
CA PHE A 106 0.13 -3.57 15.61
C PHE A 106 0.55 -2.66 16.77
N TYR A 107 -0.27 -2.54 17.82
CA TYR A 107 -0.03 -1.65 18.96
C TYR A 107 -0.25 -2.37 20.31
N PRO A 108 0.81 -2.97 20.89
CA PRO A 108 0.69 -3.76 22.12
C PRO A 108 0.17 -2.95 23.32
N ILE A 109 0.47 -1.65 23.37
CA ILE A 109 0.03 -0.75 24.45
C ILE A 109 -1.49 -0.50 24.37
N THR A 110 -2.01 -0.18 23.18
CA THR A 110 -3.45 0.05 23.01
C THR A 110 -4.24 -1.25 23.12
N ARG A 111 -3.70 -2.41 22.71
CA ARG A 111 -4.30 -3.72 22.96
C ARG A 111 -4.49 -3.99 24.46
N ARG A 112 -3.47 -3.71 25.26
CA ARG A 112 -3.52 -3.91 26.71
C ARG A 112 -4.53 -2.96 27.37
N ALA A 113 -4.59 -1.71 26.93
CA ALA A 113 -5.56 -0.73 27.42
C ALA A 113 -7.01 -1.13 27.04
N PHE A 114 -7.23 -1.59 25.82
CA PHE A 114 -8.54 -2.03 25.34
C PHE A 114 -9.05 -3.27 26.09
N ASN A 115 -8.19 -4.28 26.30
CA ASN A 115 -8.53 -5.45 27.09
C ASN A 115 -8.88 -5.10 28.55
N LYS A 116 -8.14 -4.14 29.14
CA LYS A 116 -8.43 -3.65 30.49
C LYS A 116 -9.79 -2.94 30.55
N ALA A 117 -10.09 -2.09 29.56
CA ALA A 117 -11.38 -1.41 29.47
C ALA A 117 -12.55 -2.40 29.28
N LYS A 118 -12.36 -3.44 28.46
CA LYS A 118 -13.35 -4.50 28.26
C LYS A 118 -13.64 -5.26 29.56
N ALA A 119 -12.61 -5.61 30.33
CA ALA A 119 -12.76 -6.27 31.63
C ALA A 119 -13.54 -5.43 32.65
N ILE A 120 -13.29 -4.11 32.69
CA ILE A 120 -14.06 -3.19 33.56
C ILE A 120 -15.53 -3.14 33.11
N ARG A 121 -15.78 -3.05 31.81
CA ARG A 121 -17.14 -3.00 31.26
C ARG A 121 -17.96 -4.26 31.56
N GLU A 122 -17.33 -5.43 31.51
CA GLU A 122 -17.97 -6.70 31.86
C GLU A 122 -18.31 -6.79 33.34
N GLN A 123 -17.49 -6.18 34.22
CA GLN A 123 -17.77 -6.06 35.64
C GLN A 123 -18.92 -5.08 35.96
N GLU A 124 -19.09 -4.02 35.18
CA GLU A 124 -20.20 -3.06 35.34
C GLU A 124 -21.57 -3.61 34.90
N LEU A 125 -21.57 -4.62 34.03
CA LEU A 125 -22.78 -5.22 33.46
C LEU A 125 -23.28 -6.44 34.26
N GLN A 126 -22.50 -6.91 35.24
CA GLN A 126 -22.88 -7.94 36.21
C GLN A 126 -23.49 -7.30 37.45
#